data_AF-A0A2W0AFQ0-F1
#
_entry.id   AF-A0A2W0AFQ0-F1
#
_cell.length_a   1.000
_cell.length_b   1.000
_cell.length_c   1.000
_cell.angle_alpha   90.00
_cell.angle_beta   90.00
_cell.angle_gamma   90.00
#
_symmetry.space_group_name_H-M   'P 1'
#
loop_
_entity.id
_entity.type
_entity.pdbx_description
1 polymer ?
#
loop_
_entity_poly.entity_id
_entity_poly.type
_entity_poly.pdbx_seq_one_letter_code
_entity_poly.pdbx_strand_id
1 'polypeptide(L)'
;MNANSIHVKRTATVLRPDQSRVLLRPFIPEDPQRAGRIIARIMSLPENRVGPLLDEVSAEFSPRHQQIHESFLERFEQVRDLLLTDEKISEQRQLLIGSYFVCEFSLESAALFNPSIVPHPDQSDLPPGALRFILSLRATGEGHISSITFRTGTVYVDHRIEVLPPTGFLTEPRQIPNPRYEKALFERKLFELGLTSGFTRRVMDKFGESFALEELRANLEAEMKQSRLSDRNAIRGILMLARSNYEVQFQPQQRLSERVIFPATPSQRNGIEDARFVC
;
A
#
# COMPACT_ATOMS: atom_id res chain seq x y z
N MET A 1 -25.67 42.37 7.16
CA MET A 1 -25.31 40.98 7.47
C MET A 1 -24.12 41.03 8.42
N ASN A 2 -24.34 40.85 9.72
CA ASN A 2 -23.23 40.77 10.66
C ASN A 2 -22.52 39.44 10.43
N ALA A 3 -21.33 39.50 9.84
CA ALA A 3 -20.44 38.35 9.80
C ALA A 3 -20.11 38.00 11.25
N ASN A 4 -20.67 36.91 11.76
CA ASN A 4 -20.21 36.32 13.02
C ASN A 4 -18.73 36.01 12.84
N SER A 5 -17.87 36.82 13.46
CA SER A 5 -16.43 36.60 13.44
C SER A 5 -16.16 35.28 14.17
N ILE A 6 -15.78 34.24 13.41
CA ILE A 6 -15.36 32.97 13.98
C ILE A 6 -14.07 33.24 14.75
N HIS A 7 -14.12 33.08 16.07
CA HIS A 7 -12.95 33.21 16.92
C HIS A 7 -12.14 31.91 16.80
N VAL A 8 -11.09 31.95 15.98
CA VAL A 8 -10.20 30.82 15.76
C VAL A 8 -9.03 30.91 16.74
N LYS A 9 -8.88 29.90 17.61
CA LYS A 9 -7.70 29.71 18.45
C LYS A 9 -6.84 28.60 17.86
N ARG A 10 -5.62 28.91 17.42
CA ARG A 10 -4.68 27.90 16.92
C ARG A 10 -4.16 27.06 18.08
N THR A 11 -4.20 25.74 17.96
CA THR A 11 -3.60 24.81 18.92
C THR A 11 -2.09 24.72 18.68
N ALA A 12 -1.34 24.22 19.68
CA ALA A 12 0.10 23.97 19.56
C ALA A 12 0.43 22.66 18.82
N THR A 13 -0.58 21.86 18.48
CA THR A 13 -0.42 20.54 17.86
C THR A 13 0.06 20.69 16.42
N VAL A 14 1.28 20.21 16.14
CA VAL A 14 1.87 20.22 14.79
C VAL A 14 2.14 18.79 14.35
N LEU A 15 1.56 18.40 13.22
CA LEU A 15 1.83 17.11 12.59
C LEU A 15 3.02 17.28 11.65
N ARG A 16 4.16 16.68 12.03
CA ARG A 16 5.35 16.64 11.18
C ARG A 16 5.42 15.29 10.45
N PRO A 17 5.86 15.30 9.17
CA PRO A 17 6.28 14.08 8.49
C PRO A 17 7.44 13.43 9.25
N ASP A 18 7.42 12.11 9.34
CA ASP A 18 8.46 11.30 9.97
C ASP A 18 9.14 10.37 8.96
N GLN A 19 10.36 10.74 8.55
CA GLN A 19 11.15 10.01 7.56
C GLN A 19 11.56 8.61 8.02
N SER A 20 11.58 8.35 9.33
CA SER A 20 11.91 7.03 9.89
C SER A 20 10.81 6.00 9.66
N ARG A 21 9.62 6.44 9.21
CA ARG A 21 8.50 5.57 8.89
C ARG A 21 8.69 4.96 7.50
N VAL A 22 9.33 3.80 7.49
CA VAL A 22 9.73 3.12 6.26
C VAL A 22 8.95 1.82 6.03
N LEU A 23 8.75 1.48 4.76
CA LEU A 23 8.28 0.18 4.30
C LEU A 23 9.42 -0.57 3.64
N LEU A 24 9.53 -1.88 3.88
CA LEU A 24 10.44 -2.72 3.13
C LEU A 24 9.87 -2.98 1.73
N ARG A 25 10.66 -2.71 0.69
CA ARG A 25 10.24 -2.81 -0.71
C ARG A 25 11.19 -3.67 -1.53
N PRO A 26 10.68 -4.42 -2.51
CA PRO A 26 11.52 -5.04 -3.52
C PRO A 26 12.37 -4.00 -4.24
N PHE A 27 13.66 -4.29 -4.37
CA PHE A 27 14.63 -3.50 -5.10
C PHE A 27 15.29 -4.35 -6.18
N ILE A 28 15.33 -3.84 -7.42
CA ILE A 28 16.14 -4.37 -8.51
C ILE A 28 16.96 -3.20 -9.05
N PRO A 29 18.29 -3.30 -9.13
CA PRO A 29 19.09 -2.29 -9.82
C PRO A 29 18.63 -2.12 -11.27
N GLU A 30 18.60 -0.89 -11.77
CA GLU A 30 18.16 -0.60 -13.14
C GLU A 30 18.99 -1.32 -14.21
N ASP A 31 20.28 -1.53 -13.96
CA ASP A 31 21.17 -2.34 -14.80
C ASP A 31 21.03 -3.83 -14.46
N PRO A 32 20.50 -4.68 -15.36
CA PRO A 32 20.37 -6.12 -15.12
C PRO A 32 21.71 -6.81 -14.86
N GLN A 33 22.80 -6.30 -15.46
CA GLN A 33 24.13 -6.84 -15.22
C GLN A 33 24.59 -6.59 -13.79
N ARG A 34 24.12 -5.50 -13.16
CA ARG A 34 24.42 -5.19 -11.76
C ARG A 34 23.78 -6.19 -10.80
N ALA A 35 22.55 -6.62 -11.08
CA ALA A 35 21.90 -7.66 -10.27
C ALA A 35 22.70 -8.97 -10.32
N GLY A 36 23.09 -9.42 -11.52
CA GLY A 36 23.93 -10.61 -11.69
C GLY A 36 25.30 -10.49 -10.98
N ARG A 37 25.95 -9.31 -11.04
CA ARG A 37 27.21 -9.07 -10.32
C ARG A 37 27.07 -9.13 -8.79
N ILE A 38 25.96 -8.63 -8.24
CA ILE A 38 25.69 -8.71 -6.79
C ILE A 38 25.57 -10.19 -6.38
N ILE A 39 24.76 -10.95 -7.10
CA ILE A 39 24.57 -12.39 -6.85
C ILE A 39 25.91 -13.12 -6.95
N ALA A 40 26.66 -12.92 -8.04
CA ALA A 40 27.96 -13.58 -8.23
C ALA A 40 28.94 -13.26 -7.09
N ARG A 41 28.96 -12.01 -6.60
CA ARG A 41 29.80 -11.62 -5.46
C ARG A 41 29.37 -12.31 -4.18
N ILE A 42 28.07 -12.38 -3.90
CA ILE A 42 27.55 -13.12 -2.74
C ILE A 42 27.89 -14.59 -2.87
N MET A 43 27.70 -15.21 -4.04
CA MET A 43 28.06 -16.62 -4.30
C MET A 43 29.55 -16.91 -4.10
N SER A 44 30.42 -15.95 -4.41
CA SER A 44 31.88 -16.10 -4.20
C SER A 44 32.33 -15.97 -2.73
N LEU A 45 31.43 -15.59 -1.80
CA LEU A 45 31.77 -15.51 -0.38
C LEU A 45 32.05 -16.90 0.20
N PRO A 46 33.11 -17.07 1.03
CA PRO A 46 33.29 -18.26 1.83
C PRO A 46 32.08 -18.51 2.75
N GLU A 47 31.65 -19.76 2.94
CA GLU A 47 30.46 -20.11 3.74
C GLU A 47 30.52 -19.54 5.17
N ASN A 48 31.71 -19.54 5.80
CA ASN A 48 31.90 -19.00 7.15
C ASN A 48 31.72 -17.46 7.24
N ARG A 49 31.62 -16.75 6.10
CA ARG A 49 31.36 -15.31 6.05
C ARG A 49 29.89 -14.96 5.81
N VAL A 50 29.08 -15.91 5.32
CA VAL A 50 27.68 -15.67 4.96
C VAL A 50 26.84 -15.35 6.19
N GLY A 51 26.89 -16.20 7.22
CA GLY A 51 26.15 -16.01 8.48
C GLY A 51 26.45 -14.66 9.15
N PRO A 52 27.72 -14.32 9.45
CA PRO A 52 28.05 -13.05 10.08
C PRO A 52 27.58 -11.81 9.31
N LEU A 53 27.64 -11.84 7.97
CA LEU A 53 27.18 -10.73 7.15
C LEU A 53 25.64 -10.65 7.12
N LEU A 54 24.96 -11.79 7.11
CA LEU A 54 23.50 -11.83 7.23
C LEU A 54 23.04 -11.28 8.58
N ASP A 55 23.74 -11.60 9.67
CA ASP A 55 23.44 -11.09 11.01
C ASP A 55 23.61 -9.57 11.08
N GLU A 56 24.69 -9.04 10.51
CA GLU A 56 24.94 -7.60 10.40
C GLU A 56 23.81 -6.88 9.65
N VAL A 57 23.46 -7.37 8.45
CA VAL A 57 22.38 -6.80 7.65
C VAL A 57 21.03 -6.90 8.39
N SER A 58 20.74 -8.05 9.00
CA SER A 58 19.50 -8.27 9.75
C SER A 58 19.37 -7.34 10.96
N ALA A 59 20.49 -7.03 11.62
CA ALA A 59 20.54 -6.08 12.73
C ALA A 59 20.21 -4.64 12.29
N GLU A 60 20.48 -4.26 11.04
CA GLU A 60 20.11 -2.93 10.51
C GLU A 60 18.60 -2.80 10.20
N PHE A 61 17.93 -3.89 9.84
CA PHE A 61 16.49 -3.89 9.51
C PHE A 61 15.58 -4.21 10.71
N SER A 62 15.99 -5.09 11.62
CA SER A 62 15.17 -5.54 12.75
C SER A 62 14.63 -4.42 13.67
N PRO A 63 15.28 -3.24 13.83
CA PRO A 63 14.72 -2.13 14.60
C PRO A 63 13.59 -1.39 13.89
N ARG A 64 13.30 -1.68 12.61
CA ARG A 64 12.29 -0.99 11.78
C ARG A 64 11.33 -1.93 11.03
N HIS A 65 11.55 -3.24 11.07
CA HIS A 65 10.72 -4.20 10.34
C HIS A 65 10.49 -5.48 11.15
N GLN A 66 9.29 -6.04 11.04
CA GLN A 66 8.98 -7.39 11.53
C GLN A 66 9.23 -8.41 10.42
N GLN A 67 9.45 -9.68 10.81
CA GLN A 67 9.50 -10.82 9.87
C GLN A 67 10.50 -10.63 8.71
N ILE A 68 11.62 -9.95 8.94
CA ILE A 68 12.65 -9.70 7.92
C ILE A 68 13.20 -10.98 7.29
N HIS A 69 13.24 -12.07 8.06
CA HIS A 69 13.63 -13.39 7.59
C HIS A 69 12.72 -13.89 6.47
N GLU A 70 11.40 -13.89 6.71
CA GLU A 70 10.39 -14.28 5.72
C GLU A 70 10.46 -13.36 4.49
N SER A 71 10.60 -12.05 4.71
CA SER A 71 10.72 -11.06 3.64
C SER A 71 11.95 -11.29 2.76
N PHE A 72 13.11 -11.61 3.35
CA PHE A 72 14.33 -11.91 2.59
C PHE A 72 14.20 -13.20 1.80
N LEU A 73 13.58 -14.24 2.37
CA LEU A 73 13.38 -15.51 1.69
C LEU A 73 12.39 -15.37 0.51
N GLU A 74 11.26 -14.70 0.72
CA GLU A 74 10.33 -14.37 -0.36
C GLU A 74 11.02 -13.56 -1.46
N ARG A 75 11.89 -12.63 -1.07
CA ARG A 75 12.63 -11.84 -2.04
C ARG A 75 13.64 -12.67 -2.83
N PHE A 76 14.33 -13.60 -2.17
CA PHE A 76 15.21 -14.55 -2.84
C PHE A 76 14.48 -15.33 -3.94
N GLU A 77 13.32 -15.91 -3.64
CA GLU A 77 12.55 -16.66 -4.63
C GLU A 77 12.15 -15.79 -5.83
N GLN A 78 11.85 -14.50 -5.63
CA GLN A 78 11.54 -13.57 -6.73
C GLN A 78 12.74 -13.24 -7.62
N VAL A 79 13.96 -13.31 -7.10
CA VAL A 79 15.20 -13.03 -7.86
C VAL A 79 15.94 -14.30 -8.25
N ARG A 80 15.38 -15.47 -7.93
CA ARG A 80 16.02 -16.77 -8.14
C ARG A 80 16.39 -17.03 -9.59
N ASP A 81 15.57 -16.58 -10.53
CA ASP A 81 15.81 -16.74 -11.97
C ASP A 81 17.01 -15.93 -12.48
N LEU A 82 17.57 -15.02 -11.67
CA LEU A 82 18.79 -14.29 -12.00
C LEU A 82 20.06 -15.09 -11.65
N LEU A 83 19.92 -16.23 -10.95
CA LEU A 83 21.04 -17.13 -10.72
C LEU A 83 21.37 -17.91 -11.99
N LEU A 84 22.67 -17.97 -12.30
CA LEU A 84 23.21 -18.69 -13.45
C LEU A 84 23.69 -20.11 -13.06
N THR A 85 23.20 -20.65 -11.94
CA THR A 85 23.62 -21.95 -11.40
C THR A 85 22.44 -22.70 -10.80
N ASP A 86 22.44 -24.02 -10.98
CA ASP A 86 21.49 -24.96 -10.37
C ASP A 86 22.02 -25.55 -9.04
N GLU A 87 23.15 -25.04 -8.54
CA GLU A 87 23.72 -25.51 -7.27
C GLU A 87 22.76 -25.30 -6.09
N LYS A 88 22.79 -26.25 -5.15
CA LYS A 88 22.00 -26.15 -3.93
C LYS A 88 22.63 -25.11 -3.00
N ILE A 89 21.91 -24.03 -2.77
CA ILE A 89 22.32 -22.89 -1.93
C ILE A 89 21.85 -23.10 -0.50
N SER A 90 22.69 -22.76 0.49
CA SER A 90 22.33 -22.76 1.91
C SER A 90 21.28 -21.69 2.21
N GLU A 91 20.38 -21.94 3.17
CA GLU A 91 19.33 -20.98 3.55
C GLU A 91 19.90 -19.61 3.94
N GLN A 92 21.00 -19.58 4.70
CA GLN A 92 21.69 -18.32 5.06
C GLN A 92 22.13 -17.52 3.82
N ARG A 93 22.61 -18.21 2.77
CA ARG A 93 23.02 -17.55 1.52
C ARG A 93 21.81 -17.09 0.71
N GLN A 94 20.70 -17.84 0.73
CA GLN A 94 19.43 -17.40 0.13
C GLN A 94 18.94 -16.11 0.79
N LEU A 95 18.91 -16.05 2.11
CA LEU A 95 18.52 -14.86 2.88
C LEU A 95 19.43 -13.68 2.60
N LEU A 96 20.75 -13.91 2.54
CA LEU A 96 21.72 -12.85 2.23
C LEU A 96 21.55 -12.31 0.80
N ILE A 97 21.22 -13.17 -0.18
CA ILE A 97 20.87 -12.70 -1.53
C ILE A 97 19.60 -11.85 -1.44
N GLY A 98 18.55 -12.37 -0.82
CA GLY A 98 17.27 -11.67 -0.67
C GLY A 98 17.39 -10.29 -0.03
N SER A 99 18.21 -10.15 1.01
CA SER A 99 18.41 -8.89 1.73
C SER A 99 19.09 -7.79 0.88
N TYR A 100 19.89 -8.16 -0.11
CA TYR A 100 20.51 -7.21 -1.05
C TYR A 100 19.57 -6.72 -2.14
N PHE A 101 18.40 -7.34 -2.28
CA PHE A 101 17.36 -6.98 -3.25
C PHE A 101 16.12 -6.40 -2.57
N VAL A 102 16.25 -5.86 -1.36
CA VAL A 102 15.23 -5.03 -0.74
C VAL A 102 15.79 -3.63 -0.43
N CYS A 103 14.90 -2.65 -0.28
CA CYS A 103 15.23 -1.33 0.19
C CYS A 103 14.14 -0.79 1.13
N GLU A 104 14.49 0.19 1.95
CA GLU A 104 13.52 0.96 2.72
C GLU A 104 12.92 2.06 1.84
N PHE A 105 11.60 2.23 1.92
CA PHE A 105 10.85 3.31 1.30
C PHE A 105 10.26 4.19 2.39
N SER A 106 10.68 5.45 2.48
CA SER A 106 10.13 6.40 3.46
C SER A 106 8.75 6.91 3.05
N LEU A 107 7.75 6.63 3.89
CA LEU A 107 6.33 6.94 3.64
C LEU A 107 6.01 8.43 3.78
N GLU A 108 6.65 9.09 4.74
CA GLU A 108 6.42 10.50 5.07
C GLU A 108 7.65 11.36 4.70
N SER A 109 8.26 11.09 3.53
CA SER A 109 9.52 11.74 3.16
C SER A 109 9.37 13.20 2.74
N ALA A 110 8.25 13.54 2.11
CA ALA A 110 7.99 14.88 1.59
C ALA A 110 7.05 15.68 2.50
N ALA A 111 5.82 15.20 2.71
CA ALA A 111 4.78 15.96 3.40
C ALA A 111 3.57 15.12 3.83
N LEU A 112 2.79 15.70 4.75
CA LEU A 112 1.48 15.23 5.21
C LEU A 112 0.39 16.20 4.78
N PHE A 113 -0.71 15.69 4.23
CA PHE A 113 -1.83 16.48 3.74
C PHE A 113 -3.18 15.93 4.19
N ASN A 114 -4.22 16.72 3.94
CA ASN A 114 -5.62 16.35 4.04
C ASN A 114 -6.01 15.60 5.33
N PRO A 115 -5.78 16.22 6.52
CA PRO A 115 -6.21 15.63 7.77
C PRO A 115 -7.73 15.47 7.81
N SER A 116 -8.20 14.26 8.09
CA SER A 116 -9.62 13.97 8.32
C SER A 116 -9.78 13.18 9.61
N ILE A 117 -10.74 13.57 10.46
CA ILE A 117 -10.98 12.92 11.75
C ILE A 117 -12.38 12.33 11.83
N VAL A 118 -12.48 11.17 12.46
CA VAL A 118 -13.76 10.55 12.86
C VAL A 118 -13.67 10.04 14.30
N PRO A 119 -14.79 9.96 15.04
CA PRO A 119 -14.80 9.33 16.35
C PRO A 119 -14.20 7.91 16.29
N HIS A 120 -13.34 7.60 17.24
CA HIS A 120 -12.79 6.25 17.35
C HIS A 120 -13.92 5.30 17.82
N PRO A 121 -14.08 4.09 17.25
CA PRO A 121 -15.15 3.17 17.67
C PRO A 121 -15.05 2.77 19.15
N ASP A 122 -13.82 2.66 19.65
CA ASP A 122 -13.52 2.42 21.06
C ASP A 122 -13.20 3.74 21.79
N GLN A 123 -14.02 4.06 22.79
CA GLN A 123 -13.92 5.22 23.68
C GLN A 123 -13.62 4.85 25.15
N SER A 124 -13.17 3.61 25.40
CA SER A 124 -12.78 3.16 26.74
C SER A 124 -11.59 3.94 27.31
N ASP A 125 -11.47 3.95 28.64
CA ASP A 125 -10.34 4.54 29.37
C ASP A 125 -10.09 6.03 29.11
N LEU A 126 -11.15 6.79 28.83
CA LEU A 126 -11.08 8.24 28.65
C LEU A 126 -11.61 8.99 29.87
N PRO A 127 -11.03 10.16 30.21
CA PRO A 127 -11.64 11.08 31.16
C PRO A 127 -13.07 11.46 30.75
N PRO A 128 -13.98 11.73 31.71
CA PRO A 128 -15.34 12.15 31.40
C PRO A 128 -15.38 13.34 30.42
N GLY A 129 -16.13 13.18 29.33
CA GLY A 129 -16.31 14.22 28.31
C GLY A 129 -15.18 14.35 27.27
N ALA A 130 -14.12 13.54 27.37
CA ALA A 130 -13.12 13.45 26.30
C ALA A 130 -13.63 12.56 25.15
N LEU A 131 -13.13 12.81 23.93
CA LEU A 131 -13.45 12.06 22.72
C LEU A 131 -12.18 11.64 22.01
N ARG A 132 -11.96 10.32 21.90
CA ARG A 132 -10.89 9.75 21.06
C ARG A 132 -11.30 9.78 19.59
N PHE A 133 -10.37 10.08 18.70
CA PHE A 133 -10.59 10.10 17.27
C PHE A 133 -9.52 9.32 16.51
N ILE A 134 -9.92 8.83 15.34
CA ILE A 134 -9.03 8.38 14.28
C ILE A 134 -8.73 9.59 13.39
N LEU A 135 -7.47 9.79 13.06
CA LEU A 135 -7.00 10.79 12.10
C LEU A 135 -6.38 10.06 10.90
N SER A 136 -6.95 10.24 9.71
CA SER A 136 -6.28 9.88 8.46
C SER A 136 -5.49 11.06 7.92
N LEU A 137 -4.35 10.76 7.31
CA LEU A 137 -3.47 11.71 6.65
C LEU A 137 -3.02 11.12 5.33
N ARG A 138 -2.96 11.96 4.30
CA ARG A 138 -2.21 11.65 3.08
C ARG A 138 -0.73 11.83 3.37
N ALA A 139 0.05 10.76 3.27
CA ALA A 139 1.50 10.81 3.34
C ALA A 139 2.08 10.74 1.92
N THR A 140 2.95 11.70 1.59
CA THR A 140 3.72 11.70 0.34
C THR A 140 5.13 11.22 0.64
N GLY A 141 5.44 10.04 0.13
CA GLY A 141 6.72 9.38 0.31
C GLY A 141 7.67 9.61 -0.86
N GLU A 142 8.74 8.81 -0.89
CA GLU A 142 9.73 8.85 -1.98
C GLU A 142 9.07 8.66 -3.35
N GLY A 143 9.65 9.29 -4.38
CA GLY A 143 9.05 9.28 -5.72
C GLY A 143 7.67 9.95 -5.80
N HIS A 144 7.30 10.77 -4.80
CA HIS A 144 5.98 11.42 -4.67
C HIS A 144 4.80 10.45 -4.58
N ILE A 145 5.04 9.21 -4.16
CA ILE A 145 3.99 8.21 -4.03
C ILE A 145 3.10 8.57 -2.83
N SER A 146 1.80 8.71 -3.09
CA SER A 146 0.81 9.06 -2.08
C SER A 146 0.22 7.81 -1.41
N SER A 147 0.08 7.87 -0.10
CA SER A 147 -0.46 6.79 0.74
C SER A 147 -1.35 7.37 1.84
N ILE A 148 -2.20 6.56 2.46
CA ILE A 148 -2.93 6.96 3.68
C ILE A 148 -2.25 6.35 4.89
N THR A 149 -1.87 7.19 5.84
CA THR A 149 -1.45 6.79 7.19
C THR A 149 -2.47 7.24 8.21
N PHE A 150 -2.44 6.61 9.38
CA PHE A 150 -3.38 6.88 10.45
C PHE A 150 -2.67 7.28 11.74
N ARG A 151 -3.33 8.10 12.53
CA ARG A 151 -2.96 8.45 13.91
C ARG A 151 -4.20 8.36 14.79
N THR A 152 -3.97 8.21 16.10
CA THR A 152 -5.03 8.32 17.10
C THR A 152 -4.81 9.59 17.89
N GLY A 153 -5.88 10.28 18.24
CA GLY A 153 -5.80 11.44 19.14
C GLY A 153 -7.02 11.54 20.04
N THR A 154 -6.99 12.52 20.94
CA THR A 154 -8.04 12.80 21.90
C THR A 154 -8.33 14.29 21.93
N VAL A 155 -9.61 14.64 21.86
CA VAL A 155 -10.12 15.98 22.19
C VAL A 155 -10.60 15.96 23.64
N TYR A 156 -10.08 16.84 24.47
CA TYR A 156 -10.45 16.98 25.87
C TYR A 156 -11.52 18.07 26.07
N VAL A 157 -12.17 18.06 27.24
CA VAL A 157 -13.24 19.02 27.60
C VAL A 157 -12.75 20.48 27.61
N ASP A 158 -11.47 20.69 27.93
CA ASP A 158 -10.81 22.01 27.88
C ASP A 158 -10.40 22.44 26.46
N HIS A 159 -10.88 21.73 25.44
CA HIS A 159 -10.55 21.90 24.02
C HIS A 159 -9.08 21.66 23.66
N ARG A 160 -8.31 21.02 24.55
CA ARG A 160 -6.97 20.52 24.22
C ARG A 160 -7.09 19.36 23.25
N ILE A 161 -6.22 19.32 22.25
CA ILE A 161 -6.15 18.25 21.24
C ILE A 161 -4.77 17.62 21.32
N GLU A 162 -4.71 16.33 21.67
CA GLU A 162 -3.49 15.55 21.66
C GLU A 162 -3.55 14.52 20.53
N VAL A 163 -2.50 14.41 19.74
CA VAL A 163 -2.35 13.37 18.72
C VAL A 163 -1.15 12.53 19.14
N LEU A 164 -1.37 11.23 19.29
CA LEU A 164 -0.33 10.30 19.68
C LEU A 164 0.76 10.24 18.59
N PRO A 165 2.05 10.21 18.98
CA PRO A 165 3.11 10.02 18.01
C PRO A 165 2.94 8.67 17.31
N PRO A 166 3.26 8.57 16.01
CA PRO A 166 3.28 7.29 15.34
C PRO A 166 4.32 6.39 16.01
N THR A 167 3.98 5.13 16.20
CA THR A 167 4.87 4.12 16.78
C THR A 167 4.69 2.80 16.07
N GLY A 168 5.70 1.94 16.17
CA GLY A 168 5.69 0.60 15.60
C GLY A 168 6.06 0.55 14.13
N PHE A 169 6.04 -0.66 13.59
CA PHE A 169 6.47 -0.96 12.23
C PHE A 169 5.32 -0.74 11.25
N LEU A 170 5.61 -0.07 10.14
CA LEU A 170 4.62 0.06 9.08
C LEU A 170 4.35 -1.31 8.47
N THR A 171 3.07 -1.61 8.28
CA THR A 171 2.63 -2.86 7.67
C THR A 171 1.57 -2.56 6.63
N GLU A 172 1.76 -3.12 5.45
CA GLU A 172 0.74 -3.11 4.43
C GLU A 172 -0.36 -4.11 4.77
N PRO A 173 -1.62 -3.81 4.42
CA PRO A 173 -2.68 -4.75 4.63
C PRO A 173 -2.55 -5.90 3.64
N ARG A 174 -3.09 -7.05 4.05
CA ARG A 174 -3.37 -8.12 3.11
C ARG A 174 -4.49 -7.65 2.17
N GLN A 175 -4.25 -7.72 0.86
CA GLN A 175 -5.31 -7.51 -0.12
C GLN A 175 -6.24 -8.71 -0.12
N ILE A 176 -7.53 -8.44 -0.01
CA ILE A 176 -8.60 -9.42 -0.19
C ILE A 176 -9.15 -9.16 -1.60
N PRO A 177 -8.95 -10.09 -2.55
CA PRO A 177 -9.56 -9.98 -3.86
C PRO A 177 -11.07 -9.86 -3.71
N ASN A 178 -11.67 -8.83 -4.31
CA ASN A 178 -13.12 -8.68 -4.30
C ASN A 178 -13.75 -9.88 -5.00
N PRO A 179 -14.54 -10.71 -4.30
CA PRO A 179 -15.07 -11.92 -4.90
C PRO A 179 -16.15 -11.60 -5.93
N ARG A 180 -16.86 -10.46 -5.80
CA ARG A 180 -17.97 -10.08 -6.69
C ARG A 180 -18.09 -8.57 -6.86
N TYR A 181 -18.55 -8.16 -8.05
CA TYR A 181 -18.92 -6.80 -8.41
C TYR A 181 -20.43 -6.73 -8.62
N GLU A 182 -21.07 -5.66 -8.15
CA GLU A 182 -22.45 -5.34 -8.51
C GLU A 182 -22.48 -4.65 -9.87
N LYS A 183 -23.19 -5.24 -10.84
CA LYS A 183 -23.23 -4.75 -12.23
C LYS A 183 -23.73 -3.32 -12.32
N ALA A 184 -24.81 -2.99 -11.60
CA ALA A 184 -25.37 -1.64 -11.63
C ALA A 184 -24.39 -0.56 -11.13
N LEU A 185 -23.63 -0.85 -10.06
CA LEU A 185 -22.61 0.06 -9.54
C LEU A 185 -21.42 0.17 -10.51
N PHE A 186 -20.99 -0.96 -11.07
CA PHE A 186 -19.88 -1.02 -12.01
C PHE A 186 -20.17 -0.22 -13.28
N GLU A 187 -21.38 -0.38 -13.86
CA GLU A 187 -21.82 0.38 -15.04
C GLU A 187 -21.91 1.88 -14.76
N ARG A 188 -22.39 2.29 -13.58
CA ARG A 188 -22.36 3.70 -13.16
C ARG A 188 -20.93 4.25 -13.11
N LYS A 189 -19.98 3.49 -12.59
CA LYS A 189 -18.56 3.90 -12.55
C LYS A 189 -17.93 3.93 -13.93
N LEU A 190 -18.25 3.00 -14.82
CA LEU A 190 -17.84 3.06 -16.22
C LEU A 190 -18.40 4.32 -16.92
N PHE A 191 -19.64 4.70 -16.63
CA PHE A 191 -20.25 5.93 -17.15
C PHE A 191 -19.54 7.18 -16.63
N GLU A 192 -19.26 7.27 -15.33
CA GLU A 192 -18.49 8.37 -14.72
C GLU A 192 -17.08 8.51 -15.34
N LEU A 193 -16.46 7.39 -15.73
CA LEU A 193 -15.16 7.35 -16.40
C LEU A 193 -15.22 7.59 -17.92
N GLY A 194 -16.41 7.84 -18.49
CA GLY A 194 -16.60 8.04 -19.93
C GLY A 194 -16.42 6.77 -20.77
N LEU A 195 -16.41 5.59 -20.15
CA LEU A 195 -16.23 4.28 -20.82
C LEU A 195 -17.56 3.75 -21.38
N THR A 196 -18.31 4.59 -22.11
CA THR A 196 -19.69 4.31 -22.55
C THR A 196 -19.80 3.74 -23.97
N SER A 197 -18.71 3.16 -24.48
CA SER A 197 -18.66 2.64 -25.86
C SER A 197 -19.62 1.48 -26.09
N GLY A 198 -20.00 1.25 -27.36
CA GLY A 198 -20.79 0.07 -27.73
C GLY A 198 -20.08 -1.25 -27.39
N PHE A 199 -18.74 -1.25 -27.35
CA PHE A 199 -17.95 -2.38 -26.85
C PHE A 199 -18.20 -2.62 -25.36
N THR A 200 -18.12 -1.57 -24.53
CA THR A 200 -18.35 -1.68 -23.09
C THR A 200 -19.73 -2.26 -22.79
N ARG A 201 -20.76 -1.78 -23.49
CA ARG A 201 -22.13 -2.30 -23.33
C ARG A 201 -22.22 -3.79 -23.65
N ARG A 202 -21.67 -4.23 -24.79
CA ARG A 202 -21.64 -5.65 -25.16
C ARG A 202 -20.92 -6.52 -24.14
N VAL A 203 -19.83 -6.04 -23.54
CA VAL A 203 -19.12 -6.74 -22.47
C VAL A 203 -20.02 -6.86 -21.24
N MET A 204 -20.64 -5.74 -20.80
CA MET A 204 -21.47 -5.73 -19.60
C MET A 204 -22.77 -6.53 -19.75
N ASP A 205 -23.35 -6.60 -20.94
CA ASP A 205 -24.57 -7.38 -21.24
C ASP A 205 -24.41 -8.89 -21.00
N LYS A 206 -23.18 -9.41 -20.98
CA LYS A 206 -22.89 -10.83 -20.70
C LYS A 206 -22.97 -11.21 -19.23
N PHE A 207 -22.91 -10.23 -18.33
CA PHE A 207 -22.95 -10.47 -16.89
C PHE A 207 -24.36 -10.34 -16.33
N GLY A 208 -24.65 -11.16 -15.31
CA GLY A 208 -25.85 -11.01 -14.46
C GLY A 208 -25.72 -9.83 -13.49
N GLU A 209 -26.57 -9.79 -12.47
CA GLU A 209 -26.58 -8.70 -11.46
C GLU A 209 -25.26 -8.58 -10.69
N SER A 210 -24.54 -9.69 -10.52
CA SER A 210 -23.19 -9.70 -9.98
C SER A 210 -22.27 -10.65 -10.75
N PHE A 211 -20.97 -10.32 -10.80
CA PHE A 211 -19.96 -11.11 -11.52
C PHE A 211 -18.60 -11.06 -10.80
N ALA A 212 -17.72 -12.04 -11.08
CA ALA A 212 -16.37 -12.12 -10.51
C ALA A 212 -15.31 -11.47 -11.42
N LEU A 213 -14.13 -11.16 -10.86
CA LEU A 213 -13.02 -10.56 -11.62
C LEU A 213 -12.52 -11.49 -12.73
N GLU A 214 -12.48 -12.79 -12.47
CA GLU A 214 -12.03 -13.84 -13.37
C GLU A 214 -12.99 -13.96 -14.56
N GLU A 215 -14.29 -13.89 -14.31
CA GLU A 215 -15.33 -13.87 -15.35
C GLU A 215 -15.19 -12.63 -16.25
N LEU A 216 -14.90 -11.46 -15.64
CA LEU A 216 -14.63 -10.23 -16.38
C LEU A 216 -13.39 -10.38 -17.28
N ARG A 217 -12.29 -10.91 -16.74
CA ARG A 217 -11.04 -11.14 -17.50
C ARG A 217 -11.27 -12.09 -18.66
N ALA A 218 -11.90 -13.24 -18.43
CA ALA A 218 -12.17 -14.24 -19.46
C ALA A 218 -13.02 -13.66 -20.61
N ASN A 219 -14.04 -12.87 -20.29
CA ASN A 219 -14.88 -12.22 -21.30
C ASN A 219 -14.12 -11.16 -22.10
N LEU A 220 -13.29 -10.34 -21.45
CA LEU A 220 -12.46 -9.36 -22.13
C LEU A 220 -11.43 -10.04 -23.04
N GLU A 221 -10.81 -11.13 -22.62
CA GLU A 221 -9.87 -11.91 -23.43
C GLU A 221 -10.54 -12.56 -24.64
N ALA A 222 -11.76 -13.07 -24.48
CA ALA A 222 -12.54 -13.62 -25.59
C ALA A 222 -12.87 -12.55 -26.65
N GLU A 223 -13.24 -11.34 -26.21
CA GLU A 223 -13.52 -10.21 -27.09
C GLU A 223 -12.25 -9.62 -27.73
N MET A 224 -11.09 -9.70 -27.05
CA MET A 224 -9.81 -9.22 -27.58
C MET A 224 -9.46 -9.85 -28.94
N LYS A 225 -9.81 -11.12 -29.15
CA LYS A 225 -9.56 -11.85 -30.41
C LYS A 225 -10.32 -11.28 -31.61
N GLN A 226 -11.36 -10.49 -31.37
CA GLN A 226 -12.23 -9.89 -32.41
C GLN A 226 -12.19 -8.35 -32.40
N SER A 227 -11.29 -7.75 -31.60
CA SER A 227 -11.33 -6.33 -31.24
C SER A 227 -10.58 -5.39 -32.21
N ARG A 228 -11.10 -4.16 -32.38
CA ARG A 228 -10.43 -3.05 -33.09
C ARG A 228 -9.50 -2.28 -32.15
N LEU A 229 -8.60 -1.44 -32.70
CA LEU A 229 -7.69 -0.60 -31.90
C LEU A 229 -8.43 0.29 -30.88
N SER A 230 -9.63 0.78 -31.21
CA SER A 230 -10.48 1.58 -30.31
C SER A 230 -10.93 0.83 -29.05
N ASP A 231 -11.06 -0.50 -29.14
CA ASP A 231 -11.58 -1.34 -28.07
C ASP A 231 -10.50 -1.62 -27.01
N ARG A 232 -9.22 -1.53 -27.37
CA ARG A 232 -8.09 -1.72 -26.45
C ARG A 232 -8.08 -0.71 -25.31
N ASN A 233 -8.45 0.54 -25.58
CA ASN A 233 -8.54 1.58 -24.57
C ASN A 233 -9.71 1.30 -23.60
N ALA A 234 -10.85 0.84 -24.11
CA ALA A 234 -11.98 0.45 -23.29
C ALA A 234 -11.64 -0.76 -22.39
N ILE A 235 -11.00 -1.79 -22.95
CA ILE A 235 -10.53 -2.95 -22.19
C ILE A 235 -9.60 -2.54 -21.05
N ARG A 236 -8.62 -1.68 -21.34
CA ARG A 236 -7.68 -1.17 -20.33
C ARG A 236 -8.41 -0.40 -19.22
N GLY A 237 -9.37 0.46 -19.59
CA GLY A 237 -10.17 1.22 -18.65
C GLY A 237 -11.05 0.33 -17.75
N ILE A 238 -11.72 -0.66 -18.33
CA ILE A 238 -12.55 -1.63 -17.60
C ILE A 238 -11.71 -2.43 -16.61
N LEU A 239 -10.55 -2.95 -17.04
CA LEU A 239 -9.63 -3.69 -16.17
C LEU A 239 -9.06 -2.81 -15.05
N MET A 240 -8.78 -1.53 -15.34
CA MET A 240 -8.32 -0.58 -14.34
C MET A 240 -9.39 -0.31 -13.29
N LEU A 241 -10.65 -0.10 -13.69
CA LEU A 241 -11.76 0.08 -12.76
C LEU A 241 -11.92 -1.16 -11.86
N ALA A 242 -11.92 -2.35 -12.45
CA ALA A 242 -12.05 -3.60 -11.70
C ALA A 242 -10.92 -3.75 -10.67
N ARG A 243 -9.67 -3.52 -11.06
CA ARG A 243 -8.50 -3.62 -10.16
C ARG A 243 -8.45 -2.51 -9.10
N SER A 244 -9.19 -1.42 -9.27
CA SER A 244 -9.25 -0.31 -8.31
C SER A 244 -10.25 -0.55 -7.18
N ASN A 245 -11.09 -1.58 -7.29
CA ASN A 245 -12.01 -1.99 -6.25
C ASN A 245 -11.43 -3.23 -5.56
N TYR A 246 -11.00 -3.06 -4.31
CA TYR A 246 -10.45 -4.15 -3.50
C TYR A 246 -10.69 -3.90 -2.02
N GLU A 247 -10.74 -4.98 -1.28
CA GLU A 247 -10.76 -4.96 0.18
C GLU A 247 -9.35 -5.13 0.72
N VAL A 248 -9.10 -4.55 1.89
CA VAL A 248 -7.84 -4.67 2.59
C VAL A 248 -8.10 -5.04 4.03
N GLN A 249 -7.28 -5.93 4.57
CA GLN A 249 -7.38 -6.35 5.97
C GLN A 249 -6.03 -6.18 6.67
N PHE A 250 -6.08 -5.51 7.82
CA PHE A 250 -4.97 -5.39 8.76
C PHE A 250 -5.10 -6.46 9.84
N GLN A 251 -3.99 -6.81 10.47
CA GLN A 251 -4.02 -7.75 11.59
C GLN A 251 -4.75 -7.10 12.79
N PRO A 252 -5.64 -7.82 13.50
CA PRO A 252 -6.41 -7.24 14.60
C PRO A 252 -5.54 -6.61 15.70
N GLN A 253 -4.36 -7.18 15.96
CA GLN A 253 -3.43 -6.74 17.01
C GLN A 253 -2.60 -5.52 16.61
N GLN A 254 -2.56 -5.16 15.32
CA GLN A 254 -1.83 -3.98 14.85
C GLN A 254 -2.48 -2.72 15.35
N ARG A 255 -1.66 -1.82 15.89
CA ARG A 255 -2.10 -0.49 16.28
C ARG A 255 -2.46 0.30 15.04
N LEU A 256 -3.38 1.25 15.18
CA LEU A 256 -3.83 2.05 14.05
C LEU A 256 -2.68 2.81 13.37
N SER A 257 -1.72 3.32 14.16
CA SER A 257 -0.53 3.99 13.61
C SER A 257 0.37 3.07 12.79
N GLU A 258 0.31 1.76 12.93
CA GLU A 258 1.14 0.80 12.17
C GLU A 258 0.55 0.51 10.79
N ARG A 259 -0.72 0.90 10.57
CA ARG A 259 -1.49 0.61 9.37
C ARG A 259 -1.22 1.67 8.31
N VAL A 260 -1.05 1.23 7.06
CA VAL A 260 -0.92 2.12 5.91
C VAL A 260 -1.71 1.59 4.72
N ILE A 261 -2.47 2.45 4.04
CA ILE A 261 -3.03 2.11 2.73
C ILE A 261 -2.05 2.64 1.68
N PHE A 262 -1.30 1.73 1.10
CA PHE A 262 -0.37 2.03 0.01
C PHE A 262 -1.02 1.77 -1.36
N PRO A 263 -0.59 2.47 -2.43
CA PRO A 263 -1.06 2.20 -3.78
C PRO A 263 -0.89 0.73 -4.20
N ALA A 264 -2.02 0.04 -4.40
CA ALA A 264 -2.06 -1.34 -4.89
C ALA A 264 -1.83 -1.42 -6.40
N THR A 265 -2.16 -0.36 -7.13
CA THR A 265 -2.05 -0.29 -8.60
C THR A 265 -1.20 0.91 -9.05
N PRO A 266 -0.57 0.86 -10.24
CA PRO A 266 0.20 1.99 -10.75
C PRO A 266 -0.60 3.29 -10.86
N SER A 267 -1.89 3.21 -11.20
CA SER A 267 -2.78 4.36 -11.29
C SER A 267 -3.01 5.07 -9.95
N GLN A 268 -2.82 4.38 -8.83
CA GLN A 268 -3.01 4.94 -7.49
C GLN A 268 -1.76 5.65 -6.96
N ARG A 269 -0.57 5.46 -7.59
CA ARG A 269 0.70 6.01 -7.08
C ARG A 269 0.65 7.50 -6.78
N ASN A 270 -0.04 8.28 -7.61
CA ASN A 270 -0.25 9.72 -7.43
C ASN A 270 -1.73 10.08 -7.15
N GLY A 271 -2.60 9.08 -7.00
CA GLY A 271 -4.05 9.25 -6.98
C GLY A 271 -4.72 8.94 -5.64
N ILE A 272 -3.98 8.45 -4.64
CA ILE A 272 -4.50 8.36 -3.27
C ILE A 272 -4.49 9.76 -2.67
N GLU A 273 -5.70 10.30 -2.44
CA GLU A 273 -5.89 11.62 -1.87
C GLU A 273 -6.35 11.53 -0.42
N ASP A 274 -7.57 11.01 -0.18
CA ASP A 274 -8.22 11.04 1.14
C ASP A 274 -8.84 9.69 1.50
N ALA A 275 -9.05 9.48 2.80
CA ALA A 275 -9.88 8.40 3.31
C ALA A 275 -11.18 8.97 3.88
N ARG A 276 -12.31 8.41 3.44
CA ARG A 276 -13.63 8.69 4.00
C ARG A 276 -14.08 7.47 4.79
N PHE A 277 -14.38 7.69 6.07
CA PHE A 277 -14.90 6.65 6.94
C PHE A 277 -16.42 6.74 6.99
N VAL A 278 -17.07 5.58 6.98
CA VAL A 278 -18.50 5.44 7.20
C VAL A 278 -18.66 4.68 8.51
N CYS A 279 -19.47 5.22 9.41
CA CYS A 279 -19.75 4.66 10.73
C CYS A 279 -21.16 4.09 10.76
#